data_AF-A0A7K7LFZ6-F1
#
_entry.id   AF-A0A7K7LFZ6-F1
#
_cell.length_a   1.000
_cell.length_b   1.000
_cell.length_c   1.000
_cell.angle_alpha   90.00
_cell.angle_beta   90.00
_cell.angle_gamma   90.00
#
_symmetry.space_group_name_H-M   'P 1'
#
loop_
_entity.id
_entity.type
_entity.pdbx_description
1 polymer ?
#
loop_
_entity_poly.entity_id
_entity_poly.type
_entity_poly.pdbx_seq_one_letter_code
_entity_poly.pdbx_strand_id
1 'polypeptide(L)'
;PRGAVPRLSPGQLARLRAWNALDWALYGHLNRSFWRRAAAFGPARMAAEVARLRRRREALARRCFRGGGPLPGPAIADGRLRPFQPARGGAAILGYALKAGLEAGEREACARMATPELQYKDILDRRQFGGGNGSAG
;
A
#
# COMPACT_ATOMS: atom_id res chain seq x y z
N PRO A 1 -21.63 0.43 -6.87
CA PRO A 1 -22.17 0.43 -5.49
C PRO A 1 -21.05 0.22 -4.45
N ARG A 2 -20.72 1.28 -3.68
CA ARG A 2 -19.81 1.18 -2.53
C ARG A 2 -20.52 0.36 -1.46
N GLY A 3 -20.14 -0.90 -1.26
CA GLY A 3 -20.64 -1.68 -0.13
C GLY A 3 -20.22 -0.98 1.16
N ALA A 4 -21.19 -0.48 1.93
CA ALA A 4 -20.92 0.10 3.23
C ALA A 4 -20.30 -0.98 4.12
N VAL A 5 -19.10 -0.73 4.66
CA VAL A 5 -18.50 -1.63 5.64
C VAL A 5 -19.46 -1.71 6.83
N PRO A 6 -19.95 -2.91 7.21
CA PRO A 6 -20.89 -3.04 8.32
C PRO A 6 -20.28 -2.47 9.60
N ARG A 7 -21.03 -1.63 10.32
CA ARG A 7 -20.61 -1.13 11.63
C ARG A 7 -20.66 -2.28 12.63
N LEU A 8 -19.52 -2.53 13.28
CA LEU A 8 -19.42 -3.55 14.31
C LEU A 8 -20.06 -3.05 15.62
N SER A 9 -20.83 -3.90 16.27
CA SER A 9 -21.35 -3.64 17.62
C SER A 9 -20.23 -3.65 18.66
N PRO A 10 -20.43 -3.04 19.84
CA PRO A 10 -19.45 -3.10 20.93
C PRO A 10 -19.04 -4.52 21.31
N GLY A 11 -19.99 -5.46 21.35
CA GLY A 11 -19.72 -6.87 21.64
C GLY A 11 -18.95 -7.59 20.52
N GLN A 12 -19.15 -7.20 19.25
CA GLN A 12 -18.33 -7.70 18.15
C GLN A 12 -16.89 -7.16 18.23
N LEU A 13 -16.71 -5.88 18.57
CA LEU A 13 -15.39 -5.28 18.76
C LEU A 13 -14.63 -5.95 19.91
N ALA A 14 -15.29 -6.21 21.04
CA ALA A 14 -14.69 -6.90 22.18
C ALA A 14 -14.21 -8.31 21.78
N ARG A 15 -15.04 -9.08 21.07
CA ARG A 15 -14.68 -10.41 20.57
C ARG A 15 -13.51 -10.36 19.58
N LEU A 16 -13.50 -9.40 18.65
CA LEU A 16 -12.39 -9.25 17.69
C LEU A 16 -11.07 -8.93 18.38
N ARG A 17 -11.09 -8.08 19.41
CA ARG A 17 -9.89 -7.78 20.23
C ARG A 17 -9.43 -8.99 21.03
N ALA A 18 -10.36 -9.78 21.58
CA ALA A 18 -10.02 -11.01 22.30
C ALA A 18 -9.42 -12.07 21.36
N TRP A 19 -9.97 -12.22 20.15
CA TRP A 19 -9.44 -13.12 19.12
C TRP A 19 -8.05 -12.70 18.65
N ASN A 20 -7.78 -11.39 18.56
CA ASN A 20 -6.48 -10.85 18.17
C ASN A 20 -5.75 -10.26 19.38
N ALA A 21 -5.77 -10.96 20.53
CA ALA A 21 -5.29 -10.40 21.81
C ALA A 21 -3.84 -9.90 21.74
N LEU A 22 -2.96 -10.64 21.06
CA LEU A 22 -1.57 -10.24 20.87
C LEU A 22 -1.45 -8.97 20.04
N ASP A 23 -2.09 -8.92 18.87
CA ASP A 23 -2.06 -7.74 18.00
C ASP A 23 -2.70 -6.52 18.69
N TRP A 24 -3.75 -6.73 19.48
CA TRP A 24 -4.36 -5.67 20.26
C TRP A 24 -3.42 -5.12 21.33
N ALA A 25 -2.69 -5.99 22.03
CA ALA A 25 -1.67 -5.60 23.00
C ALA A 25 -0.53 -4.82 22.33
N LEU A 26 -0.04 -5.30 21.18
CA LEU A 26 0.98 -4.63 20.38
C LEU A 26 0.51 -3.25 19.88
N TYR A 27 -0.70 -3.18 19.32
CA TYR A 27 -1.31 -1.92 18.90
C TYR A 27 -1.41 -0.94 20.05
N GLY A 28 -1.87 -1.39 21.22
CA GLY A 28 -1.98 -0.55 22.42
C GLY A 28 -0.63 0.02 22.84
N HIS A 29 0.42 -0.81 22.88
CA HIS A 29 1.78 -0.37 23.21
C HIS A 29 2.30 0.64 22.18
N LEU A 30 2.22 0.32 20.88
CA LEU A 30 2.74 1.15 19.81
C LEU A 30 2.00 2.47 19.68
N ASN A 31 0.67 2.49 19.84
CA ASN A 31 -0.13 3.71 19.80
C ASN A 31 0.28 4.67 20.92
N ARG A 32 0.42 4.18 22.16
CA ARG A 32 0.91 5.00 23.28
C ARG A 32 2.33 5.50 23.05
N SER A 33 3.22 4.61 22.62
CA SER A 33 4.62 4.95 22.33
C SER A 33 4.75 5.98 21.21
N PHE A 34 3.95 5.88 20.16
CA PHE A 34 3.89 6.83 19.06
C PHE A 34 3.48 8.22 19.57
N TRP A 35 2.36 8.33 20.29
CA TRP A 35 1.86 9.63 20.74
C TRP A 35 2.79 10.30 21.75
N ARG A 36 3.44 9.54 22.63
CA ARG A 36 4.48 10.06 23.51
C ARG A 36 5.63 10.68 22.72
N ARG A 37 6.11 9.99 21.67
CA ARG A 37 7.19 10.49 20.80
C ARG A 37 6.73 11.68 19.96
N ALA A 38 5.49 11.67 19.46
CA ALA A 38 4.92 12.78 18.70
C ALA A 38 4.76 14.05 19.55
N ALA A 39 4.35 13.90 20.81
CA ALA A 39 4.29 15.00 21.77
C ALA A 39 5.69 15.56 22.05
N ALA A 40 6.67 14.71 22.32
CA ALA A 40 8.07 15.12 22.53
C ALA A 40 8.69 15.79 21.28
N PHE A 41 8.30 15.38 20.08
CA PHE A 41 8.71 16.01 18.83
C PHE A 41 8.09 17.40 18.60
N GLY A 42 6.94 17.67 19.25
CA GLY A 42 6.20 18.92 19.14
C GLY A 42 5.01 18.82 18.16
N PRO A 43 3.76 19.09 18.60
CA PRO A 43 2.57 18.98 17.74
C PRO A 43 2.62 19.89 16.49
N ALA A 44 3.05 21.14 16.65
CA ALA A 44 3.15 22.09 15.53
C ALA A 44 4.18 21.63 14.48
N ARG A 45 5.34 21.15 14.93
CA ARG A 45 6.38 20.59 14.07
C ARG A 45 5.88 19.33 13.36
N MET A 46 5.22 18.42 14.08
CA MET A 46 4.61 17.22 13.50
C MET A 46 3.62 17.58 12.38
N ALA A 47 2.74 18.55 12.62
CA ALA A 47 1.78 19.01 11.62
C ALA A 47 2.47 19.58 10.36
N ALA A 48 3.51 20.41 10.53
CA ALA A 48 4.28 20.97 9.43
C ALA A 48 4.99 19.88 8.60
N GLU A 49 5.59 18.89 9.26
CA GLU A 49 6.26 17.77 8.60
C GLU A 49 5.29 16.85 7.87
N VAL A 50 4.14 16.54 8.46
CA VAL A 50 3.07 15.77 7.80
C VAL A 50 2.55 16.53 6.58
N ALA A 51 2.35 17.85 6.67
CA ALA A 51 1.94 18.66 5.53
C ALA A 51 2.99 18.66 4.42
N ARG A 52 4.28 18.75 4.77
CA ARG A 52 5.41 18.64 3.82
C ARG A 52 5.44 17.28 3.13
N LEU A 53 5.26 16.20 3.89
CA LEU A 53 5.20 14.84 3.37
C LEU A 53 4.02 14.67 2.40
N ARG A 54 2.83 15.16 2.75
CA ARG A 54 1.64 15.12 1.86
C ARG A 54 1.91 15.83 0.53
N ARG A 55 2.45 17.05 0.55
CA ARG A 55 2.81 17.79 -0.67
C ARG A 55 3.80 17.02 -1.55
N ARG A 56 4.84 16.42 -0.95
CA ARG A 56 5.82 15.61 -1.69
C ARG A 56 5.19 14.34 -2.29
N ARG A 57 4.35 13.65 -1.54
CA ARG A 57 3.62 12.47 -2.03
C ARG A 57 2.70 12.82 -3.19
N GLU A 58 1.96 13.92 -3.10
CA GLU A 58 1.08 14.40 -4.18
C GLU A 58 1.86 14.80 -5.43
N ALA A 59 2.98 15.52 -5.27
CA ALA A 59 3.84 15.88 -6.40
C ALA A 59 4.39 14.63 -7.10
N LEU A 60 4.83 13.64 -6.32
CA LEU A 60 5.32 12.37 -6.84
C LEU A 60 4.20 11.58 -7.54
N ALA A 61 3.00 11.54 -6.96
CA ALA A 61 1.85 10.88 -7.55
C ALA A 61 1.42 11.53 -8.88
N ARG A 62 1.41 12.87 -8.96
CA ARG A 62 1.14 13.60 -10.22
C ARG A 62 2.19 13.35 -11.30
N ARG A 63 3.46 13.18 -10.90
CA ARG A 63 4.56 12.84 -11.82
C ARG A 63 4.42 11.41 -12.32
N CYS A 64 4.24 10.45 -11.41
CA CYS A 64 4.32 9.03 -11.73
C CYS A 64 3.02 8.41 -12.26
N PHE A 65 1.85 8.84 -11.77
CA PHE A 65 0.62 8.07 -11.91
C PHE A 65 -0.43 8.77 -12.77
N ARG A 66 -1.08 7.99 -13.63
CA ARG A 66 -2.21 8.43 -14.45
C ARG A 66 -3.38 8.81 -13.52
N GLY A 67 -3.82 10.06 -13.62
CA GLY A 67 -4.88 10.61 -12.76
C GLY A 67 -4.40 11.00 -11.35
N GLY A 68 -3.11 10.87 -11.03
CA GLY A 68 -2.51 11.35 -9.79
C GLY A 68 -2.91 10.60 -8.51
N GLY A 69 -3.61 9.47 -8.63
CA GLY A 69 -4.13 8.72 -7.49
C GLY A 69 -4.39 7.24 -7.80
N PRO A 70 -4.87 6.49 -6.80
CA PRO A 70 -5.14 5.07 -6.94
C PRO A 70 -6.36 4.82 -7.84
N LEU A 71 -6.30 3.75 -8.62
CA LEU A 71 -7.33 3.30 -9.56
C LEU A 71 -7.79 1.88 -9.21
N PRO A 72 -9.05 1.51 -9.50
CA PRO A 72 -9.48 0.12 -9.42
C PRO A 72 -8.61 -0.79 -10.30
N GLY A 73 -8.31 -2.00 -9.83
CA GLY A 73 -7.50 -2.97 -10.58
C GLY A 73 -7.89 -3.15 -12.06
N PRO A 74 -9.18 -3.30 -12.41
CA PRO A 74 -9.62 -3.41 -13.81
C PRO A 74 -9.28 -2.20 -14.69
N ALA A 75 -9.10 -1.01 -14.11
CA ALA A 75 -8.72 0.19 -14.85
C ALA A 75 -7.22 0.26 -15.16
N ILE A 76 -6.39 -0.63 -14.59
CA ILE A 76 -4.93 -0.67 -14.78
C ILE A 76 -4.61 -1.65 -15.90
N ALA A 77 -4.17 -1.13 -17.05
CA ALA A 77 -3.90 -1.94 -18.25
C ALA A 77 -2.64 -2.81 -18.12
N ASP A 78 -1.56 -2.29 -17.52
CA ASP A 78 -0.32 -3.04 -17.30
C ASP A 78 -0.54 -4.13 -16.24
N GLY A 79 -0.55 -5.39 -16.67
CA GLY A 79 -0.74 -6.55 -15.80
C GLY A 79 0.33 -6.69 -14.71
N ARG A 80 1.53 -6.14 -14.92
CA ARG A 80 2.60 -6.14 -13.90
C ARG A 80 2.32 -5.20 -12.73
N LEU A 81 1.42 -4.23 -12.95
CA LEU A 81 1.01 -3.24 -11.94
C LEU A 81 -0.44 -3.46 -11.48
N ARG A 82 -1.11 -4.49 -11.99
CA ARG A 82 -2.50 -4.79 -11.62
C ARG A 82 -2.52 -5.56 -10.30
N PRO A 83 -3.11 -5.00 -9.23
CA PRO A 83 -3.23 -5.72 -7.97
C PRO A 83 -4.19 -6.90 -8.11
N PHE A 84 -3.94 -7.95 -7.34
CA PHE A 84 -4.86 -9.06 -7.16
C PHE A 84 -6.27 -8.56 -6.83
N GLN A 85 -7.30 -9.25 -7.33
CA GLN A 85 -8.69 -8.96 -6.99
C GLN A 85 -9.33 -10.20 -6.37
N PRO A 86 -9.99 -10.08 -5.20
CA PRO A 86 -10.71 -11.18 -4.60
C PRO A 86 -11.91 -11.59 -5.47
N ALA A 87 -12.04 -12.90 -5.72
CA ALA A 87 -13.02 -13.43 -6.69
C ALA A 87 -14.49 -13.27 -6.28
N ARG A 88 -14.82 -13.10 -4.99
CA ARG A 88 -16.20 -12.97 -4.49
C ARG A 88 -16.30 -12.01 -3.31
N GLY A 89 -17.21 -11.03 -3.40
CA GLY A 89 -17.67 -10.22 -2.26
C GLY A 89 -16.64 -9.35 -1.53
N GLY A 90 -15.38 -9.34 -1.98
CA GLY A 90 -14.31 -8.56 -1.37
C GLY A 90 -14.32 -7.10 -1.83
N ALA A 91 -13.76 -6.22 -1.00
CA ALA A 91 -13.49 -4.85 -1.40
C ALA A 91 -12.51 -4.83 -2.58
N ALA A 92 -12.78 -3.97 -3.57
CA ALA A 92 -11.88 -3.81 -4.72
C ALA A 92 -10.52 -3.31 -4.24
N ILE A 93 -9.46 -4.02 -4.60
CA ILE A 93 -8.09 -3.62 -4.28
C ILE A 93 -7.67 -2.57 -5.31
N LEU A 94 -7.29 -1.40 -4.82
CA LEU A 94 -6.84 -0.30 -5.67
C LEU A 94 -5.33 -0.44 -5.96
N GLY A 95 -4.89 0.05 -7.11
CA GLY A 95 -3.48 0.12 -7.49
C GLY A 95 -3.16 1.42 -8.21
N TYR A 96 -1.99 1.50 -8.85
CA TYR A 96 -1.58 2.70 -9.60
C TYR A 96 -1.22 2.34 -11.04
N ALA A 97 -1.76 3.11 -11.99
CA ALA A 97 -1.31 3.06 -13.38
C ALA A 97 -0.26 4.15 -13.60
N LEU A 98 0.83 3.83 -14.30
CA LEU A 98 1.84 4.83 -14.64
C LEU A 98 1.31 5.85 -15.65
N LYS A 99 1.85 7.07 -15.58
CA LYS A 99 1.63 8.10 -16.59
C LYS A 99 2.31 7.69 -17.90
N ALA A 100 1.69 8.01 -19.03
CA ALA A 100 2.30 7.81 -20.34
C ALA A 100 3.45 8.80 -20.57
N GLY A 101 4.40 8.45 -21.44
CA GLY A 101 5.50 9.34 -21.83
C GLY A 101 6.58 9.59 -20.76
N LEU A 102 6.67 8.74 -19.72
CA LEU A 102 7.78 8.78 -18.78
C LEU A 102 9.08 8.29 -19.43
N GLU A 103 10.18 9.00 -19.18
CA GLU A 103 11.53 8.58 -19.56
C GLU A 103 11.89 7.23 -18.92
N ALA A 104 12.81 6.46 -19.52
CA ALA A 104 13.08 5.08 -19.10
C ALA A 104 13.41 4.96 -17.59
N GLY A 105 14.30 5.81 -17.08
CA GLY A 105 14.67 5.81 -15.66
C GLY A 105 13.54 6.27 -14.73
N GLU A 106 12.75 7.26 -15.15
CA GLU A 106 11.58 7.70 -14.38
C GLU A 106 10.50 6.63 -14.34
N ARG A 107 10.26 5.96 -15.46
CA ARG A 107 9.32 4.86 -15.58
C ARG A 107 9.71 3.73 -14.64
N GLU A 108 10.99 3.36 -14.60
CA GLU A 108 11.47 2.33 -13.68
C GLU A 108 11.27 2.73 -12.21
N ALA A 109 11.67 3.94 -11.83
CA ALA A 109 11.50 4.44 -10.47
C ALA A 109 10.02 4.47 -10.05
N CYS A 110 9.13 4.97 -10.91
CA CYS A 110 7.69 4.98 -10.68
C CYS A 110 7.10 3.57 -10.62
N ALA A 111 7.55 2.65 -11.48
CA ALA A 111 7.11 1.25 -11.49
C ALA A 111 7.45 0.53 -10.18
N ARG A 112 8.68 0.72 -9.67
CA ARG A 112 9.12 0.12 -8.40
C ARG A 112 8.25 0.57 -7.21
N MET A 113 7.71 1.78 -7.24
CA MET A 113 6.78 2.26 -6.22
C MET A 113 5.35 1.73 -6.38
N ALA A 114 4.94 1.39 -7.60
CA ALA A 114 3.58 0.96 -7.93
C ALA A 114 3.39 -0.56 -8.00
N THR A 115 4.48 -1.33 -7.99
CA THR A 115 4.45 -2.80 -8.14
C THR A 115 3.71 -3.41 -6.94
N PRO A 116 2.61 -4.15 -7.15
CA PRO A 116 1.89 -4.81 -6.07
C PRO A 116 2.67 -5.99 -5.48
N GLU A 117 2.24 -6.44 -4.32
CA GLU A 117 2.97 -7.35 -3.44
C GLU A 117 3.30 -8.68 -4.12
N LEU A 118 2.36 -9.27 -4.87
CA LEU A 118 2.57 -10.56 -5.55
C LEU A 118 3.62 -10.43 -6.65
N GLN A 119 3.51 -9.43 -7.52
CA GLN A 119 4.48 -9.20 -8.57
C GLN A 119 5.85 -8.82 -8.02
N TYR A 120 5.89 -8.10 -6.89
CA TYR A 120 7.14 -7.76 -6.22
C TYR A 120 7.81 -9.00 -5.61
N LYS A 121 7.02 -9.90 -5.00
CA LYS A 121 7.49 -11.20 -4.54
C LYS A 121 8.13 -11.99 -5.69
N ASP A 122 7.48 -12.11 -6.84
CA ASP A 122 8.02 -12.84 -7.99
C ASP A 122 9.34 -12.26 -8.51
N ILE A 123 9.54 -10.94 -8.37
CA ILE A 123 10.83 -10.29 -8.67
C ILE A 123 11.89 -10.70 -7.65
N LEU A 124 11.56 -10.68 -6.35
CA LEU A 124 12.49 -11.07 -5.28
C LEU A 124 12.87 -12.55 -5.36
N ASP A 125 11.89 -13.44 -5.56
CA ASP A 125 12.12 -14.87 -5.65
C ASP A 125 13.08 -15.21 -6.80
N ARG A 126 12.87 -14.61 -7.99
CA ARG A 126 13.78 -14.79 -9.13
C ARG A 126 15.20 -14.29 -8.84
N ARG A 127 15.35 -13.21 -8.07
CA ARG A 127 16.68 -12.70 -7.69
C ARG A 127 17.38 -13.57 -6.66
N GLN A 128 16.62 -14.18 -5.75
CA GLN A 128 17.17 -15.00 -4.66
C GLN A 128 17.44 -16.44 -5.12
N PHE A 129 16.58 -17.00 -5.96
CA PHE A 129 16.57 -18.43 -6.28
C PHE A 129 16.70 -18.74 -7.77
N GLY A 130 16.62 -17.75 -8.66
CA GLY A 130 16.65 -17.93 -10.12
C GLY A 130 18.03 -18.16 -10.74
N GLY A 131 19.07 -18.40 -9.93
CA GLY A 131 20.44 -18.68 -10.38
C GLY A 131 20.70 -20.13 -10.81
N GLY A 132 19.70 -21.01 -10.78
CA GLY A 132 19.80 -22.36 -11.31
C GLY A 132 19.51 -22.37 -12.81
N ASN A 133 20.55 -22.58 -13.63
CA ASN A 133 20.43 -23.00 -15.02
C ASN A 133 19.46 -24.20 -15.12
N GLY A 134 18.24 -23.93 -15.58
CA GLY A 134 17.27 -24.93 -16.00
C GLY A 134 17.21 -24.98 -17.52
N SER A 135 18.31 -25.37 -18.17
CA SER A 135 18.22 -26.02 -19.47
C SER A 135 17.60 -27.40 -19.28
N ALA A 136 16.33 -27.57 -19.63
CA ALA A 136 15.73 -28.87 -19.90
C ALA A 136 14.42 -28.73 -20.68
N GLY A 137 14.42 -29.27 -21.91
CA GLY A 137 13.25 -29.85 -22.59
C GLY A 137 12.35 -28.90 -23.34
#